data_AF-A0A831TGS2-F1
#
_entry.id   AF-A0A831TGS2-F1
#
_cell.length_a   1.000
_cell.length_b   1.000
_cell.length_c   1.000
_cell.angle_alpha   90.00
_cell.angle_beta   90.00
_cell.angle_gamma   90.00
#
_symmetry.space_group_name_H-M   'P 1'
#
loop_
_entity.id
_entity.type
_entity.pdbx_description
1 polymer ?
#
loop_
_entity_poly.entity_id
_entity_poly.type
_entity_poly.pdbx_seq_one_letter_code
_entity_poly.pdbx_strand_id
1 'polypeptide(L)'
;MSETPPSGIRPLRIVEGIVLCGIVSLLALLPPGLHFVTGPLGPIIGGFAAGAGLRLRATEALILGLVLGLLIGLPAPILLAELGILPHLATAALVFFSLLAAVYIGVFSMAGAYLGAQSGRRRPTA
;
A
#
# COMPACT_ATOMS: atom_id res chain seq x y z
N MET A 1 -32.46 -20.16 7.56
CA MET A 1 -31.05 -20.56 7.78
C MET A 1 -30.17 -19.47 7.19
N SER A 2 -29.63 -18.59 8.03
CA SER A 2 -28.72 -17.52 7.59
C SER A 2 -27.34 -18.11 7.42
N GLU A 3 -26.91 -18.35 6.18
CA GLU A 3 -25.52 -18.67 5.91
C GLU A 3 -24.67 -17.48 6.34
N THR A 4 -23.95 -17.64 7.44
CA THR A 4 -22.90 -16.71 7.83
C THR A 4 -21.83 -16.77 6.73
N PRO A 5 -21.57 -15.67 6.00
CA PRO A 5 -20.54 -15.68 4.97
C PRO A 5 -19.21 -16.03 5.63
N PRO A 6 -18.36 -16.87 5.01
CA PRO A 6 -17.13 -17.34 5.63
C PRO A 6 -16.32 -16.15 6.16
N SER A 7 -16.11 -16.14 7.47
CA SER A 7 -15.42 -15.10 8.23
C SER A 7 -13.90 -15.12 8.00
N GLY A 8 -13.42 -15.96 7.08
CA GLY A 8 -12.01 -16.14 6.77
C GLY A 8 -11.40 -15.05 5.88
N ILE A 9 -10.09 -14.93 5.96
CA ILE A 9 -9.26 -14.13 5.06
C ILE A 9 -9.35 -14.74 3.64
N ARG A 10 -9.47 -13.90 2.61
CA ARG A 10 -9.47 -14.33 1.20
C ARG A 10 -8.10 -14.08 0.58
N PRO A 11 -7.17 -15.05 0.58
CA PRO A 11 -5.78 -14.82 0.17
C PRO A 11 -5.65 -14.32 -1.27
N LEU A 12 -6.48 -14.83 -2.18
CA LEU A 12 -6.51 -14.36 -3.58
C LEU A 12 -6.76 -12.85 -3.68
N ARG A 13 -7.70 -12.31 -2.89
CA ARG A 13 -8.00 -10.86 -2.89
C ARG A 13 -6.88 -10.02 -2.31
N ILE A 14 -6.09 -10.59 -1.40
CA ILE A 14 -4.90 -9.91 -0.88
C ILE A 14 -3.86 -9.80 -1.97
N VAL A 15 -3.60 -10.88 -2.71
CA VAL A 15 -2.65 -10.87 -3.84
C VAL A 15 -3.11 -9.89 -4.93
N GLU A 16 -4.37 -9.96 -5.34
CA GLU A 16 -4.95 -8.98 -6.28
C GLU A 16 -4.83 -7.54 -5.76
N GLY A 17 -5.05 -7.34 -4.46
CA GLY A 17 -4.93 -6.04 -3.81
C GLY A 17 -3.49 -5.52 -3.82
N ILE A 18 -2.50 -6.38 -3.59
CA ILE A 18 -1.07 -6.04 -3.65
C ILE A 18 -0.72 -5.56 -5.06
N VAL A 19 -1.12 -6.32 -6.07
CA VAL A 19 -0.83 -5.99 -7.48
C VAL A 19 -1.48 -4.66 -7.86
N LEU A 20 -2.77 -4.49 -7.57
CA LEU A 20 -3.51 -3.27 -7.91
C LEU A 20 -2.96 -2.05 -7.17
N CYS A 21 -2.68 -2.19 -5.86
CA CYS A 21 -2.08 -1.13 -5.06
C CYS A 21 -0.71 -0.73 -5.60
N GLY A 22 0.14 -1.71 -5.94
CA GLY A 22 1.46 -1.48 -6.52
C GLY A 22 1.39 -0.72 -7.84
N ILE A 23 0.57 -1.19 -8.79
CA ILE A 23 0.42 -0.56 -10.11
C ILE A 23 -0.06 0.89 -9.98
N VAL A 24 -1.13 1.12 -9.21
CA VAL A 24 -1.68 2.47 -9.06
C VAL A 24 -0.71 3.39 -8.33
N SER A 25 0.01 2.89 -7.33
CA SER A 25 1.05 3.67 -6.64
C SER A 25 2.15 4.07 -7.62
N LEU A 26 2.64 3.14 -8.46
CA LEU A 26 3.66 3.43 -9.48
C LEU A 26 3.16 4.43 -10.52
N LEU A 27 1.92 4.28 -10.99
CA LEU A 27 1.32 5.24 -11.92
C LEU A 27 1.20 6.64 -11.30
N ALA A 28 0.94 6.74 -10.00
CA ALA A 28 0.93 8.01 -9.28
C ALA A 28 2.33 8.66 -9.18
N LEU A 29 3.41 7.91 -9.40
CA LEU A 29 4.79 8.42 -9.42
C LEU A 29 5.21 8.97 -10.80
N LEU A 30 4.55 8.60 -11.89
CA LEU A 30 4.94 8.97 -13.27
C LEU A 30 4.84 10.48 -13.59
N PRO A 31 3.80 11.23 -13.19
CA PRO A 31 3.66 12.61 -13.61
C PRO A 31 4.59 13.51 -12.77
N PRO A 32 5.58 14.22 -13.34
CA PRO A 32 6.62 14.91 -12.56
C PRO A 32 6.11 15.94 -11.55
N GLY A 33 5.01 16.64 -11.88
CA GLY A 33 4.35 17.58 -10.96
C GLY A 33 3.50 16.89 -9.88
N LEU A 34 2.99 15.69 -10.16
CA LEU A 34 2.34 14.86 -9.16
C LEU A 34 3.41 14.21 -8.26
N HIS A 35 4.50 13.64 -8.79
CA HIS A 35 5.57 12.97 -8.05
C HIS A 35 6.07 13.71 -6.80
N PHE A 36 6.17 15.05 -6.82
CA PHE A 36 6.60 15.83 -5.66
C PHE A 36 5.57 15.88 -4.51
N VAL A 37 4.27 15.73 -4.82
CA VAL A 37 3.15 15.76 -3.85
C VAL A 37 2.57 14.36 -3.62
N THR A 38 2.49 13.55 -4.67
CA THR A 38 1.99 12.16 -4.71
C THR A 38 3.07 11.11 -4.62
N GLY A 39 4.36 11.44 -4.70
CA GLY A 39 5.42 10.48 -4.34
C GLY A 39 5.20 9.98 -2.91
N PRO A 40 4.98 10.89 -1.95
CA PRO A 40 4.46 10.53 -0.65
C PRO A 40 3.06 9.87 -0.76
N LEU A 41 2.08 10.48 -1.43
CA LEU A 41 0.70 9.97 -1.36
C LEU A 41 0.41 8.72 -2.23
N GLY A 42 1.37 8.22 -3.00
CA GLY A 42 1.20 7.10 -3.92
C GLY A 42 0.64 5.84 -3.23
N PRO A 43 1.23 5.38 -2.12
CA PRO A 43 0.74 4.22 -1.38
C PRO A 43 -0.69 4.38 -0.87
N ILE A 44 -1.11 5.57 -0.44
CA ILE A 44 -2.49 5.78 0.02
C ILE A 44 -3.48 5.80 -1.14
N ILE A 45 -3.10 6.34 -2.30
CA ILE A 45 -3.93 6.32 -3.51
C ILE A 45 -4.05 4.88 -4.03
N GLY A 46 -2.94 4.15 -4.12
CA GLY A 46 -2.92 2.76 -4.54
C GLY A 46 -3.70 1.86 -3.58
N GLY A 47 -3.51 2.06 -2.27
CA GLY A 47 -4.28 1.40 -1.24
C GLY A 47 -5.77 1.67 -1.43
N PHE A 48 -6.17 2.93 -1.60
CA PHE A 48 -7.56 3.32 -1.81
C PHE A 48 -8.19 2.63 -3.03
N ALA A 49 -7.48 2.62 -4.16
CA ALA A 49 -7.93 1.95 -5.37
C ALA A 49 -8.13 0.44 -5.13
N ALA A 50 -7.17 -0.23 -4.47
CA ALA A 50 -7.27 -1.65 -4.13
C ALA A 50 -8.45 -1.94 -3.18
N GLY A 51 -8.61 -1.11 -2.14
CA GLY A 51 -9.70 -1.22 -1.19
C GLY A 51 -11.08 -1.03 -1.81
N ALA A 52 -11.24 0.00 -2.64
CA ALA A 52 -12.49 0.32 -3.32
C ALA A 52 -12.84 -0.73 -4.39
N GLY A 53 -11.86 -1.15 -5.20
CA GLY A 53 -12.06 -2.11 -6.29
C GLY A 53 -12.38 -3.52 -5.78
N LEU A 54 -11.69 -3.99 -4.73
CA LEU A 54 -11.81 -5.37 -4.24
C LEU A 54 -12.70 -5.51 -3.00
N ARG A 55 -13.22 -4.40 -2.47
CA ARG A 55 -14.03 -4.35 -1.24
C ARG A 55 -13.35 -5.11 -0.09
N LEU A 56 -12.11 -4.70 0.21
CA LEU A 56 -11.29 -5.36 1.21
C LEU A 56 -11.90 -5.26 2.62
N ARG A 57 -11.78 -6.33 3.40
CA ARG A 57 -12.08 -6.33 4.85
C ARG A 57 -10.96 -5.56 5.58
N ALA A 58 -11.25 -5.10 6.79
CA ALA A 58 -10.26 -4.38 7.61
C ALA A 58 -8.99 -5.22 7.84
N THR A 59 -9.16 -6.53 8.11
CA THR A 59 -8.03 -7.47 8.24
C THR A 59 -7.26 -7.64 6.93
N GLU A 60 -7.93 -7.66 5.78
CA GLU A 60 -7.28 -7.76 4.47
C GLU A 60 -6.47 -6.48 4.16
N ALA A 61 -6.99 -5.30 4.52
CA ALA A 61 -6.28 -4.02 4.40
C ALA A 61 -5.06 -3.92 5.35
N LEU A 62 -5.17 -4.45 6.56
CA LEU A 62 -4.04 -4.56 7.50
C LEU A 62 -2.94 -5.45 6.93
N ILE A 63 -3.30 -6.65 6.45
CA ILE A 63 -2.34 -7.60 5.86
C ILE A 63 -1.69 -6.98 4.62
N LEU A 64 -2.46 -6.32 3.76
CA LEU A 64 -1.95 -5.58 2.60
C LEU A 64 -0.84 -4.60 3.01
N GLY A 65 -1.12 -3.75 4.01
CA GLY A 65 -0.15 -2.77 4.50
C GLY A 65 1.10 -3.43 5.09
N LEU A 66 0.95 -4.47 5.91
CA LEU A 66 2.09 -5.20 6.46
C LEU A 66 2.96 -5.81 5.36
N VAL A 67 2.35 -6.47 4.38
CA VAL A 67 3.08 -7.11 3.28
C VAL A 67 3.81 -6.06 2.44
N LEU A 68 3.16 -4.97 2.05
CA LEU A 68 3.80 -3.91 1.27
C LEU A 68 4.88 -3.18 2.07
N GLY A 69 4.66 -2.92 3.36
CA GLY A 69 5.66 -2.32 4.23
C GLY A 69 6.92 -3.18 4.33
N LEU A 70 6.77 -4.49 4.53
CA LEU A 70 7.90 -5.41 4.68
C LEU A 70 8.60 -5.76 3.36
N LEU A 71 7.85 -5.97 2.28
CA LEU A 71 8.42 -6.43 1.01
C LEU A 71 8.82 -5.30 0.07
N ILE A 72 8.26 -4.11 0.24
CA ILE A 72 8.56 -2.94 -0.62
C ILE A 72 9.22 -1.84 0.21
N GLY A 73 8.59 -1.39 1.28
CA GLY A 73 9.11 -0.26 2.07
C GLY A 73 10.46 -0.55 2.72
N LEU A 74 10.59 -1.69 3.41
CA LEU A 74 11.80 -2.07 4.13
C LEU A 74 13.05 -2.21 3.23
N PRO A 75 13.01 -2.95 2.10
CA PRO A 75 14.18 -3.08 1.24
C PRO A 75 14.44 -1.87 0.33
N ALA A 76 13.49 -0.96 0.15
CA ALA A 76 13.61 0.11 -0.86
C ALA A 76 14.87 0.99 -0.68
N PRO A 77 15.20 1.54 0.51
CA PRO A 77 16.40 2.38 0.66
C PRO A 77 17.71 1.62 0.40
N ILE A 78 17.77 0.34 0.76
CA ILE A 78 18.92 -0.53 0.51
C ILE A 78 19.08 -0.72 -1.01
N LEU A 79 17.99 -1.09 -1.69
CA LEU A 79 18.00 -1.29 -3.14
C LEU A 79 18.37 -0.01 -3.89
N LEU A 80 17.83 1.14 -3.49
CA LEU A 80 18.17 2.44 -4.09
C LEU A 80 19.64 2.83 -3.87
N ALA A 81 20.24 2.44 -2.75
CA ALA A 81 21.66 2.64 -2.50
C ALA A 81 22.53 1.74 -3.37
N GLU A 82 22.21 0.44 -3.48
CA GLU A 82 22.91 -0.52 -4.36
C GLU A 82 22.84 -0.13 -5.85
N LEU A 83 21.72 0.49 -6.27
CA LEU A 83 21.55 1.01 -7.63
C LEU A 83 22.26 2.35 -7.87
N GLY A 84 22.94 2.92 -6.86
CA GLY A 84 23.65 4.20 -6.98
C GLY A 84 22.74 5.43 -7.12
N ILE A 85 21.45 5.31 -6.80
CA ILE A 85 20.47 6.41 -6.85
C ILE A 85 20.61 7.30 -5.62
N LEU A 86 20.86 6.69 -4.46
CA LEU A 86 21.13 7.41 -3.22
C LEU A 86 22.63 7.70 -3.08
N PRO A 87 23.00 8.84 -2.45
CA PRO A 87 24.39 9.08 -2.07
C PRO A 87 24.86 8.02 -1.07
N HIS A 88 26.18 7.91 -0.91
CA HIS A 88 26.75 6.95 0.04
C HIS A 88 26.31 7.31 1.47
N LEU A 89 25.41 6.50 2.02
CA LEU A 89 24.83 6.67 3.34
C LEU A 89 25.53 5.75 4.34
N ALA A 90 25.70 6.23 5.58
CA ALA A 90 26.11 5.37 6.69
C ALA A 90 25.06 4.27 6.92
N THR A 91 25.49 3.07 7.33
CA THR A 91 24.61 1.93 7.61
C THR A 91 23.46 2.27 8.55
N ALA A 92 23.73 3.07 9.60
CA ALA A 92 22.71 3.52 10.54
C ALA A 92 21.61 4.38 9.86
N ALA A 93 21.99 5.23 8.90
CA ALA A 93 21.03 6.02 8.13
C ALA A 93 20.18 5.13 7.22
N LEU A 94 20.79 4.14 6.55
CA LEU A 94 20.05 3.18 5.71
C LEU A 94 19.03 2.39 6.53
N VAL A 95 19.41 1.88 7.70
CA VAL A 95 18.49 1.18 8.61
C VAL A 95 17.34 2.09 9.03
N PHE A 96 17.63 3.34 9.43
CA PHE A 96 16.62 4.31 9.80
C PHE A 96 15.63 4.57 8.66
N PHE A 97 16.12 4.84 7.45
CA PHE A 97 15.26 5.10 6.30
C PHE A 97 14.48 3.86 5.86
N SER A 98 15.04 2.66 5.97
CA SER A 98 14.33 1.40 5.69
C SER A 98 13.15 1.20 6.64
N LEU A 99 13.35 1.41 7.95
CA LEU A 99 12.28 1.33 8.93
C LEU A 99 11.21 2.40 8.68
N LEU A 100 11.64 3.63 8.41
CA LEU A 100 10.74 4.72 8.10
C LEU A 100 9.92 4.41 6.84
N ALA A 101 10.55 3.94 5.78
CA ALA A 101 9.90 3.55 4.53
C ALA A 101 8.94 2.37 4.71
N ALA A 102 9.29 1.37 5.53
CA ALA A 102 8.40 0.25 5.85
C ALA A 102 7.11 0.73 6.54
N VAL A 103 7.24 1.58 7.56
CA VAL A 103 6.10 2.18 8.27
C VAL A 103 5.30 3.06 7.32
N TYR A 104 5.99 3.89 6.54
CA TYR A 104 5.39 4.81 5.59
C TYR A 104 4.51 4.09 4.56
N ILE A 105 5.10 3.15 3.81
CA ILE A 105 4.40 2.37 2.78
C ILE A 105 3.27 1.56 3.43
N GLY A 106 3.55 0.89 4.55
CA GLY A 106 2.57 0.02 5.19
C GLY A 106 1.35 0.75 5.73
N VAL A 107 1.57 1.84 6.48
CA VAL A 107 0.49 2.63 7.09
C VAL A 107 -0.34 3.33 6.01
N PHE A 108 0.29 3.98 5.03
CA PHE A 108 -0.44 4.69 3.98
C PHE A 108 -1.24 3.73 3.10
N SER A 109 -0.66 2.58 2.71
CA SER A 109 -1.38 1.57 1.92
C SER A 109 -2.56 0.97 2.68
N MET A 110 -2.38 0.66 3.97
CA MET A 110 -3.46 0.16 4.84
C MET A 110 -4.58 1.20 4.98
N ALA A 111 -4.23 2.44 5.30
CA ALA A 111 -5.19 3.53 5.50
C ALA A 111 -5.99 3.77 4.21
N GLY A 112 -5.30 3.84 3.06
CA GLY A 112 -5.94 3.93 1.76
C GLY A 112 -6.92 2.79 1.53
N ALA A 113 -6.46 1.54 1.67
CA ALA A 113 -7.28 0.35 1.45
C ALA A 113 -8.50 0.29 2.35
N TYR A 114 -8.36 0.68 3.60
CA TYR A 114 -9.47 0.77 4.53
C TYR A 114 -10.50 1.82 4.09
N LEU A 115 -10.07 3.04 3.76
CA LEU A 115 -10.93 4.14 3.32
C LEU A 115 -11.63 3.83 1.99
N GLY A 116 -10.91 3.25 1.03
CA GLY A 116 -11.47 2.82 -0.26
C GLY A 116 -12.55 1.77 -0.08
N ALA A 117 -12.29 0.76 0.76
CA ALA A 117 -13.27 -0.28 1.05
C ALA A 117 -14.52 0.23 1.76
N GLN A 118 -14.44 1.30 2.55
CA GLN A 118 -15.62 1.94 3.13
C GLN A 118 -16.41 2.76 2.12
N SER A 119 -15.73 3.45 1.20
CA SER A 119 -16.37 4.30 0.18
C SER A 119 -17.30 3.49 -0.74
N GLY A 120 -16.93 2.26 -1.09
CA GLY A 120 -17.77 1.34 -1.88
C GLY A 120 -18.97 0.73 -1.13
N ARG A 121 -19.01 0.84 0.21
CA ARG A 121 -20.14 0.36 1.03
C ARG A 121 -21.24 1.40 1.22
N ARG A 122 -20.94 2.69 1.00
CA ARG A 122 -21.86 3.82 1.22
C ARG A 122 -22.69 4.23 0.00
N ARG A 123 -22.83 3.38 -1.02
CA ARG A 123 -23.87 3.56 -2.05
C ARG A 123 -25.07 2.64 -1.76
N PRO A 124 -26.03 3.05 -0.92
CA PRO A 124 -27.41 2.63 -1.11
C PRO A 124 -27.88 3.22 -2.44
N THR A 125 -28.36 2.35 -3.33
CA THR A 125 -29.22 2.71 -4.44
C THR A 125 -30.38 3.56 -3.91
N ALA A 126 -30.47 4.80 -4.37
CA ALA A 126 -31.72 5.55 -4.41
C ALA A 126 -32.50 5.11 -5.66
#